data_AF-A0A382TSH4-F1
#
_entry.id   AF-A0A382TSH4-F1
#
_cell.length_a   1.000
_cell.length_b   1.000
_cell.length_c   1.000
_cell.angle_alpha   90.00
_cell.angle_beta   90.00
_cell.angle_gamma   90.00
#
_symmetry.space_group_name_H-M   'P 1'
#
loop_
_entity.id
_entity.type
_entity.pdbx_description
1 polymer ?
#
loop_
_entity_poly.entity_id
_entity_poly.type
_entity_poly.pdbx_seq_one_letter_code
_entity_poly.pdbx_strand_id
1 'polypeptide(L)' 'MKVLPASTKLPWYRVVNSQGSISFKKGTKQYFLQKSLLEKEGIVFIKGKFPMSKFGWAQEAK' A
#
# COMPACT_ATOMS: atom_id res chain seq x y z
N MET A 1 9.91 -8.58 -16.30
CA MET A 1 10.13 -8.59 -14.84
C MET A 1 11.08 -7.44 -14.49
N LYS A 2 10.66 -6.45 -13.71
CA LYS A 2 11.57 -5.38 -13.23
C LYS A 2 11.94 -5.67 -11.78
N VAL A 3 13.13 -6.24 -11.60
CA VAL A 3 13.77 -6.48 -10.30
C VAL A 3 14.40 -5.16 -9.84
N LEU A 4 13.95 -4.66 -8.68
CA LEU A 4 14.53 -3.50 -8.03
C LEU A 4 15.79 -3.93 -7.24
N PRO A 5 16.89 -3.17 -7.28
CA PRO A 5 18.11 -3.49 -6.53
C PRO A 5 17.85 -3.45 -5.02
N ALA A 6 18.46 -4.40 -4.31
CA ALA A 6 18.25 -4.71 -2.89
C ALA A 6 18.56 -3.56 -1.89
N SER A 7 19.03 -2.42 -2.40
CA SER A 7 19.49 -1.27 -1.61
C SER A 7 18.54 -0.07 -1.71
N THR A 8 17.27 -0.29 -2.03
CA THR A 8 16.32 0.83 -2.08
C THR A 8 15.47 0.82 -0.82
N LYS A 9 15.62 1.86 0.01
CA LYS A 9 14.70 2.25 1.10
C LYS A 9 13.33 2.68 0.55
N LEU A 10 12.88 2.05 -0.54
CA LEU A 10 11.61 2.34 -1.16
C LEU A 10 10.53 1.65 -0.34
N PRO A 11 9.54 2.40 0.16
CA PRO A 11 8.44 1.87 0.93
C PRO A 11 7.48 1.14 -0.02
N TRP A 12 7.87 -0.06 -0.46
CA TRP A 12 7.08 -0.92 -1.35
C TRP A 12 5.66 -1.16 -0.81
N TYR A 13 5.49 -1.12 0.51
CA TYR A 13 4.21 -1.25 1.19
C TYR A 13 3.23 -0.12 0.86
N ARG A 14 3.70 1.05 0.38
CA ARG A 14 2.83 2.14 -0.11
C ARG A 14 2.18 1.83 -1.46
N VAL A 15 2.66 0.83 -2.19
CA VAL A 15 2.09 0.43 -3.49
C VAL A 15 0.94 -0.55 -3.26
N VAL A 16 -0.25 -0.15 -3.66
CA VAL A 16 -1.49 -0.93 -3.57
C VAL A 16 -2.19 -0.97 -4.93
N ASN A 17 -3.26 -1.76 -5.07
CA ASN A 17 -4.05 -1.73 -6.30
C ASN A 17 -4.86 -0.42 -6.43
N SER A 18 -5.31 -0.12 -7.65
CA SER A 18 -6.18 1.03 -7.97
C SER A 18 -7.54 0.99 -7.26
N GLN A 19 -7.90 -0.13 -6.63
CA GLN A 19 -9.12 -0.28 -5.84
C GLN A 19 -8.92 0.14 -4.35
N GLY A 20 -7.73 0.63 -3.98
CA GLY A 20 -7.43 1.01 -2.60
C GLY A 20 -7.38 -0.20 -1.65
N SER A 21 -6.86 -1.33 -2.11
CA SER A 21 -6.75 -2.56 -1.33
C SER A 21 -5.39 -3.24 -1.54
N ILE A 22 -4.99 -4.01 -0.53
CA ILE A 22 -3.72 -4.74 -0.56
C ILE A 22 -3.83 -5.86 -1.60
N SER A 23 -2.90 -5.89 -2.56
CA SER A 23 -2.87 -6.90 -3.63
C SER A 23 -2.55 -8.31 -3.14
N PHE A 24 -1.97 -8.44 -1.95
CA PHE A 24 -1.70 -9.74 -1.33
C PHE A 24 -2.96 -10.42 -0.82
N LYS A 25 -2.95 -11.76 -0.85
CA LYS A 25 -4.05 -12.59 -0.35
C LYS A 25 -4.21 -12.38 1.16
N LYS A 26 -5.44 -12.11 1.60
CA LYS A 26 -5.80 -11.97 3.02
C LYS A 26 -5.33 -13.21 3.79
N GLY A 27 -4.61 -13.02 4.89
CA GLY A 27 -4.05 -14.11 5.70
C GLY A 27 -2.58 -14.44 5.42
N THR A 28 -1.95 -13.86 4.40
CA THR A 28 -0.50 -14.03 4.18
C THR A 28 0.33 -13.09 5.07
N LYS A 29 1.55 -13.50 5.41
CA LYS A 29 2.48 -12.65 6.19
C LYS A 29 2.72 -11.28 5.54
N GLN A 30 2.84 -11.25 4.21
CA GLN A 30 3.01 -10.01 3.44
C GLN A 30 1.81 -9.07 3.57
N TYR A 31 0.58 -9.61 3.55
CA TYR A 31 -0.63 -8.82 3.77
C TYR A 31 -0.61 -8.14 5.14
N PHE A 32 -0.34 -8.89 6.21
CA PHE A 32 -0.27 -8.33 7.56
C PHE A 32 0.84 -7.31 7.72
N LEU A 33 2.01 -7.58 7.13
CA LEU A 33 3.16 -6.66 7.15
C LEU A 33 2.81 -5.34 6.45
N GLN A 34 2.29 -5.40 5.22
CA GLN A 34 1.91 -4.21 4.47
C GLN A 34 0.79 -3.43 5.19
N LYS A 35 -0.23 -4.13 5.71
CA LYS A 35 -1.30 -3.52 6.48
C LYS A 35 -0.75 -2.78 7.70
N SER A 36 0.10 -3.42 8.49
CA SER A 36 0.69 -2.83 9.70
C SER A 36 1.59 -1.62 9.39
N LEU A 37 2.36 -1.67 8.29
CA LEU A 37 3.19 -0.54 7.85
C LEU A 37 2.33 0.66 7.40
N LEU A 38 1.23 0.41 6.68
CA LEU A 38 0.29 1.44 6.26
C LEU A 38 -0.50 2.00 7.47
N GLU A 39 -0.91 1.16 8.41
CA GLU A 39 -1.55 1.58 9.67
C GLU A 39 -0.61 2.43 10.53
N LYS A 40 0.69 2.11 10.57
CA LYS A 40 1.71 2.95 11.24
C LYS A 40 1.86 4.33 10.61
N GLU A 41 1.58 4.47 9.33
CA GLU A 41 1.55 5.77 8.65
C GLU A 41 0.21 6.52 8.83
N GLY A 42 -0.76 5.93 9.54
CA GLY A 42 -2.08 6.51 9.77
C GLY A 42 -3.12 6.17 8.71
N ILE A 43 -2.86 5.18 7.85
CA ILE A 43 -3.85 4.71 6.87
C ILE A 43 -4.83 3.77 7.58
N VAL A 44 -6.11 4.16 7.55
CA VAL A 44 -7.20 3.39 8.17
C VAL A 44 -7.83 2.46 7.13
N PHE A 45 -7.82 1.16 7.43
CA PHE A 45 -8.48 0.15 6.61
C PHE A 45 -9.91 -0.12 7.09
N ILE A 46 -10.88 0.09 6.21
CA ILE A 46 -12.30 -0.21 6.41
C ILE A 46 -12.63 -1.45 5.57
N LYS A 47 -12.95 -2.57 6.22
CA LYS A 47 -13.23 -3.87 5.57
C LYS A 47 -12.13 -4.36 4.60
N GLY A 48 -10.87 -3.96 4.83
CA GLY A 48 -9.72 -4.30 3.98
C GLY A 48 -9.55 -3.42 2.75
N LYS A 49 -10.24 -2.28 2.70
CA LYS A 49 -10.06 -1.20 1.71
C LYS A 49 -9.74 0.10 2.44
N PHE A 50 -9.14 1.06 1.76
CA PHE A 50 -8.96 2.41 2.27
C PHE A 50 -9.31 3.44 1.19
N PRO A 51 -9.78 4.64 1.58
CA PRO A 51 -10.16 5.66 0.62
C PRO A 51 -8.92 6.18 -0.10
N MET A 52 -8.73 5.74 -1.34
CA MET A 52 -7.62 6.18 -2.20
C MET A 52 -7.74 7.67 -2.54
N SER A 53 -8.92 8.27 -2.48
CA SER A 53 -9.10 9.73 -2.61
C SER A 53 -8.45 10.52 -1.46
N LYS A 54 -8.27 9.91 -0.28
CA LYS A 54 -7.68 10.57 0.90
C LYS A 54 -6.18 10.29 1.05
N PHE A 55 -5.74 9.10 0.65
CA PHE A 55 -4.38 8.61 0.87
C PHE A 55 -3.61 8.34 -0.44
N GLY A 56 -4.28 8.43 -1.58
CA GLY A 56 -3.65 8.28 -2.88
C GLY A 56 -2.72 9.45 -3.15
N TRP A 57 -1.68 9.19 -3.93
CA TRP A 57 -0.86 10.26 -4.45
C TRP A 57 -1.73 11.11 -5.37
N ALA A 58 -2.05 12.32 -4.92
CA ALA A 58 -2.61 13.34 -5.78
C ALA A 58 -1.55 13.61 -6.86
N GLN A 59 -1.72 13.01 -8.03
CA GLN A 59 -1.14 13.61 -9.22
C GLN A 59 -1.92 14.90 -9.39
N GLU A 60 -1.33 15.98 -8.90
CA GLU A 60 -1.74 17.34 -9.21
C GLU A 60 -1.88 17.38 -10.74
N ALA A 61 -3.12 17.41 -11.22
CA ALA A 61 -3.42 17.57 -12.62
C ALA A 61 -3.00 18.99 -12.97
N LYS A 62 -1.84 19.11 -13.62
CA LYS A 62 -1.39 20.36 -14.22
C LYS A 62 -2.23 20.68 -15.45
#